data_AF-A0A4V6E1S3-F1
#
_entry.id   AF-A0A4V6E1S3-F1
#
_cell.length_a   1.000
_cell.length_b   1.000
_cell.length_c   1.000
_cell.angle_alpha   90.00
_cell.angle_beta   90.00
_cell.angle_gamma   90.00
#
_symmetry.space_group_name_H-M   'P 1'
#
loop_
_entity.id
_entity.type
_entity.pdbx_description
1 polymer ?
#
loop_
_entity_poly.entity_id
_entity_poly.type
_entity_poly.pdbx_seq_one_letter_code
_entity_poly.pdbx_strand_id
1 'polypeptide(L)' 'PDAGRKGISSFVVRPEEDDGFVVEGTEDKLGDKGCPTAELRFDDMWIPEERRLGEEGEGFVQALKTLNGG' A
#
# COMPACT_ATOMS: atom_id res chain seq x y z
N PRO A 1 -6.58 -11.85 -12.40
CA PRO A 1 -6.17 -10.88 -13.45
C PRO A 1 -5.04 -11.46 -14.31
N ASP A 2 -5.15 -11.36 -15.64
CA ASP A 2 -4.24 -12.02 -16.59
C ASP A 2 -2.81 -11.42 -16.59
N ALA A 3 -2.68 -10.15 -16.21
CA ALA A 3 -1.40 -9.43 -16.21
C ALA A 3 -0.41 -9.90 -15.12
N GLY A 4 -0.88 -10.64 -14.11
CA GLY A 4 -0.04 -11.14 -13.01
C GLY A 4 0.80 -10.04 -12.36
N ARG A 5 2.10 -10.32 -12.12
CA ARG A 5 3.05 -9.37 -11.52
C ARG A 5 3.25 -8.09 -12.35
N LYS A 6 3.02 -8.14 -13.67
CA LYS A 6 3.13 -7.00 -14.57
C LYS A 6 1.91 -6.06 -14.50
N GLY A 7 0.86 -6.45 -13.78
CA GLY A 7 -0.32 -5.62 -13.54
C GLY A 7 -0.28 -4.85 -12.22
N ILE A 8 0.86 -4.83 -11.51
CA ILE A 8 0.99 -4.18 -10.20
C ILE A 8 1.69 -2.84 -10.37
N SER A 9 1.11 -1.77 -9.84
CA SER A 9 1.71 -0.43 -9.74
C SER A 9 1.74 0.02 -8.28
N SER A 10 2.66 0.94 -7.98
CA SER A 10 2.78 1.54 -6.65
C SER A 10 2.32 2.99 -6.71
N PHE A 11 1.68 3.46 -5.63
CA PHE A 11 1.16 4.81 -5.52
C PHE A 11 1.52 5.41 -4.16
N VAL A 12 1.67 6.74 -4.12
CA VAL A 12 1.78 7.49 -2.87
C VAL A 12 0.39 7.85 -2.38
N VAL A 13 0.05 7.36 -1.18
CA VAL A 13 -1.19 7.67 -0.46
C VAL A 13 -0.87 8.61 0.70
N ARG A 14 -1.75 9.59 0.93
CA ARG A 14 -1.66 10.60 1.99
C ARG A 14 -2.91 10.47 2.87
N PRO A 15 -2.84 9.73 3.98
CA PRO A 15 -4.01 9.43 4.81
C PRO A 15 -4.84 10.64 5.27
N GLU A 16 -4.20 11.80 5.44
CA GLU A 16 -4.88 13.04 5.87
C GLU A 16 -5.59 13.77 4.73
N GLU A 17 -5.22 13.50 3.48
CA GLU A 17 -5.74 14.17 2.28
C GLU A 17 -6.67 13.27 1.46
N ASP A 18 -6.49 11.95 1.54
CA ASP A 18 -7.12 11.01 0.65
C ASP A 18 -8.34 10.33 1.30
N ASP A 19 -9.52 10.82 0.91
CA ASP A 19 -10.80 10.22 1.29
C ASP A 19 -10.85 8.74 0.91
N GLY A 20 -11.37 7.91 1.82
CA GLY A 20 -11.47 6.47 1.62
C GLY A 20 -10.28 5.65 2.17
N PHE A 21 -9.23 6.28 2.70
CA PHE A 21 -8.19 5.58 3.45
C PHE A 21 -8.64 5.30 4.88
N VAL A 22 -8.73 4.02 5.27
CA VAL A 22 -9.18 3.59 6.60
C VAL A 22 -8.18 2.64 7.25
N VAL A 23 -7.86 2.91 8.51
CA VAL A 23 -7.09 2.00 9.39
C VAL A 23 -8.09 1.26 10.28
N GLU A 24 -8.31 -0.03 10.02
CA GLU A 24 -9.29 -0.86 10.70
C GLU A 24 -8.70 -1.45 11.99
N GLY A 25 -8.91 -0.76 13.10
CA GLY A 25 -8.49 -1.21 14.43
C GLY A 25 -6.98 -1.48 14.53
N THR A 26 -6.56 -2.07 15.65
CA THR A 26 -5.20 -2.64 15.76
C THR A 26 -5.30 -4.04 16.35
N GLU A 27 -4.45 -4.93 15.85
CA GLU A 27 -4.44 -6.34 16.22
C GLU A 27 -3.94 -6.55 17.65
N ASP A 28 -4.63 -7.42 18.41
CA ASP A 28 -4.13 -7.94 19.68
C ASP A 28 -3.12 -9.06 19.42
N LYS A 29 -1.84 -8.68 19.46
CA LYS A 29 -0.71 -9.55 19.20
C LYS A 29 -0.21 -10.23 20.47
N LEU A 30 0.37 -11.42 20.32
CA LEU A 30 1.07 -12.15 21.39
C LEU A 30 2.25 -11.34 21.97
N GLY A 31 2.99 -10.63 21.12
CA GLY A 31 4.17 -9.84 21.48
C GLY A 31 4.36 -8.64 20.54
N ASP A 32 5.46 -7.89 20.70
CA ASP A 32 5.73 -6.65 19.97
C ASP A 32 4.55 -5.66 19.98
N LYS A 33 3.89 -5.55 21.14
CA LYS A 33 2.66 -4.76 21.30
C LYS A 33 2.87 -3.25 21.10
N GLY A 34 4.12 -2.78 21.16
CA GLY A 34 4.49 -1.40 20.88
C GLY A 34 4.49 -1.05 19.39
N CYS A 35 4.44 -2.04 18.50
CA CYS A 35 4.32 -1.86 17.06
C CYS A 35 2.85 -2.05 16.64
N PRO A 36 2.10 -0.98 16.30
CA PRO A 36 0.73 -1.12 15.81
C PRO A 36 0.71 -1.96 14.54
N THR A 37 -0.22 -2.89 14.47
CA THR A 37 -0.49 -3.70 13.27
C THR A 37 -1.98 -3.58 13.04
N ALA A 38 -2.38 -3.24 11.83
CA ALA A 38 -3.76 -2.93 11.50
C ALA A 38 -4.06 -3.43 10.08
N GLU A 39 -5.32 -3.74 9.84
CA GLU A 39 -5.83 -3.84 8.47
C GLU A 39 -5.94 -2.44 7.87
N LEU A 40 -5.51 -2.31 6.61
CA LEU A 40 -5.71 -1.09 5.83
C LEU A 40 -6.79 -1.37 4.79
N ARG A 41 -7.86 -0.58 4.83
CA ARG A 41 -8.98 -0.66 3.90
C ARG A 41 -9.02 0.60 3.05
N PHE A 42 -9.22 0.40 1.74
CA PHE A 42 -9.36 1.47 0.77
C PHE A 42 -10.81 1.42 0.24
N ASP A 43 -11.61 2.42 0.60
CA ASP A 43 -13.06 2.45 0.39
C ASP A 43 -13.44 3.56 -0.59
N ASP A 44 -13.82 3.20 -1.81
CA ASP A 44 -14.10 4.13 -2.92
C ASP A 44 -13.03 5.24 -3.08
N MET A 45 -11.78 4.88 -2.80
CA MET A 45 -10.65 5.80 -2.77
C MET A 45 -10.20 6.19 -4.19
N TRP A 46 -9.98 7.48 -4.42
CA TRP A 46 -9.40 8.00 -5.67
C TRP A 46 -7.98 8.53 -5.47
N ILE A 47 -7.08 8.20 -6.40
CA ILE A 47 -5.68 8.68 -6.39
C ILE A 47 -5.33 9.27 -7.77
N PRO A 48 -4.74 10.48 -7.82
CA PRO A 48 -4.22 11.04 -9.07
C PRO A 48 -3.13 10.17 -9.72
N GLU A 49 -3.11 10.09 -11.06
CA GLU A 49 -2.07 9.34 -11.79
C GLU A 49 -0.66 9.85 -11.49
N GLU A 50 -0.48 11.16 -11.29
CA GLU A 50 0.80 11.79 -10.93
C GLU A 50 1.41 11.28 -9.61
N ARG A 51 0.63 10.57 -8.79
CA ARG A 51 1.12 9.92 -7.56
C ARG A 51 1.60 8.47 -7.78
N ARG A 52 1.53 7.94 -9.01
CA ARG A 52 2.13 6.66 -9.37
C ARG A 52 3.65 6.78 -9.27
N LEU A 53 4.28 5.83 -8.60
CA LEU A 53 5.73 5.70 -8.58
C LEU A 53 6.18 4.88 -9.79
N GLY A 54 6.97 5.51 -10.66
CA GLY A 54 7.45 4.87 -11.90
C GLY A 54 6.32 4.60 -12.90
N GLU A 55 6.57 3.63 -13.79
CA GLU A 55 5.63 3.28 -14.86
C GLU A 55 4.57 2.27 -14.42
N GLU A 56 3.49 2.17 -15.19
CA GLU A 56 2.48 1.14 -14.97
C GLU A 56 3.09 -0.27 -15.05
N GLY A 57 2.77 -1.14 -14.08
CA GLY A 57 3.28 -2.51 -14.02
C GLY A 57 4.65 -2.70 -13.36
N GLU A 58 5.32 -1.62 -12.94
CA GLU A 58 6.64 -1.71 -12.26
C GLU A 58 6.54 -2.03 -10.75
N GLY A 59 5.35 -1.97 -10.16
CA GLY A 59 5.14 -1.99 -8.72
C GLY A 59 5.64 -3.26 -8.03
N PHE A 60 5.58 -4.42 -8.69
CA PHE A 60 6.12 -5.65 -8.14
C PHE A 60 7.64 -5.58 -7.92
N VAL A 61 8.38 -5.05 -8.88
CA VAL A 61 9.85 -4.92 -8.78
C VAL A 61 10.21 -3.88 -7.72
N GLN A 62 9.46 -2.79 -7.64
CA GLN A 62 9.63 -1.77 -6.61
C GLN A 62 9.43 -2.35 -5.20
N ALA A 63 8.37 -3.12 -4.97
CA ALA A 63 8.10 -3.78 -3.70
C ALA A 63 9.25 -4.72 -3.28
N LEU A 64 9.78 -5.52 -4.21
CA LEU A 64 10.92 -6.41 -3.94
C LEU A 64 12.21 -5.66 -3.65
N LYS A 65 12.46 -4.52 -4.31
CA LYS A 65 13.62 -3.66 -4.01
C LYS A 65 13.56 -3.12 -2.59
N THR A 66 12.39 -2.64 -2.15
CA THR A 66 12.19 -2.17 -0.78
C THR A 66 12.40 -3.29 0.23
N LEU A 67 11.87 -4.49 -0.04
CA LEU A 67 12.05 -5.66 0.84
C LEU A 67 13.52 -6.10 0.96
N ASN A 68 14.26 -6.10 -0.15
CA ASN A 68 15.67 -6.54 -0.18
C ASN A 68 16.66 -5.48 0.35
N GLY A 69 16.22 -4.21 0.43
CA GLY A 69 17.05 -3.11 0.92
C GLY A 69 16.89 -2.83 2.42
N GLY A 70 15.93 -3.49 3.07
CA GLY A 70 15.71 -3.43 4.52
C GLY A 70 16.69 -4.25 5.34
#